data_AF-A0A510XCN6-F1
#
_entry.id   AF-A0A510XCN6-F1
#
_cell.length_a   1.000
_cell.length_b   1.000
_cell.length_c   1.000
_cell.angle_alpha   90.00
_cell.angle_beta   90.00
_cell.angle_gamma   90.00
#
_symmetry.space_group_name_H-M   'P 1'
#
loop_
_entity.id
_entity.type
_entity.pdbx_description
1 polymer ?
#
loop_
_entity_poly.entity_id
_entity_poly.type
_entity_poly.pdbx_seq_one_letter_code
_entity_poly.pdbx_strand_id
1 'polypeptide(L)'
;MMDRLLAMLAALLLSFGAIAAEPAAETTDPSPPAVYFADLEASVACDPVTLDAMPDEVILAQGCCRVCRTGKACGNSCINRSYTCHQPPGCACNG
;
A
#
# COMPACT_ATOMS: atom_id res chain seq x y z
N MET A 1 12.26 64.98 -0.05
CA MET A 1 12.19 64.33 -1.38
C MET A 1 12.80 62.94 -1.33
N MET A 2 13.96 62.77 -0.68
CA MET A 2 14.59 61.46 -0.39
C MET A 2 13.69 60.48 0.40
N ASP A 3 12.90 60.94 1.37
CA ASP A 3 12.04 60.04 2.16
C ASP A 3 10.94 59.35 1.33
N ARG A 4 10.38 60.07 0.35
CA ARG A 4 9.38 59.51 -0.57
C ARG A 4 10.01 58.55 -1.58
N LEU A 5 11.28 58.79 -1.95
CA LEU A 5 12.06 57.89 -2.79
C LEU A 5 12.39 56.58 -2.05
N LEU A 6 12.77 56.67 -0.77
CA LEU A 6 13.06 55.50 0.07
C LEU A 6 11.81 54.62 0.25
N ALA A 7 10.64 55.23 0.48
CA ALA A 7 9.37 54.51 0.61
C ALA A 7 8.96 53.78 -0.68
N MET A 8 9.19 54.39 -1.85
CA MET A 8 8.91 53.78 -3.15
C MET A 8 9.83 52.56 -3.41
N LEU A 9 11.12 52.67 -3.09
CA LEU A 9 12.08 51.57 -3.27
C LEU A 9 11.80 50.37 -2.36
N ALA A 10 11.38 50.61 -1.11
CA ALA A 10 10.98 49.55 -0.19
C ALA A 10 9.74 48.78 -0.69
N ALA A 11 8.75 49.49 -1.23
CA ALA A 11 7.56 48.87 -1.82
C ALA A 11 7.90 48.01 -3.06
N LEU A 12 8.84 48.47 -3.90
CA LEU A 12 9.28 47.75 -5.09
C LEU A 12 9.98 46.42 -4.75
N LEU A 13 10.78 46.40 -3.69
CA LEU A 13 11.50 45.19 -3.25
C LEU A 13 10.56 44.13 -2.64
N LEU A 14 9.47 44.54 -1.99
CA LEU A 14 8.47 43.62 -1.43
C LEU A 14 7.63 42.91 -2.52
N SER A 15 7.51 43.49 -3.71
CA SER A 15 6.74 42.89 -4.82
C SER A 15 7.46 41.78 -5.60
N PHE A 16 8.78 41.60 -5.45
CA PHE A 16 9.53 40.56 -6.20
C PHE A 16 9.63 39.20 -5.48
N GLY A 17 9.05 39.06 -4.28
CA GLY A 17 9.16 37.88 -3.42
C GLY A 17 8.12 36.78 -3.64
N ALA A 18 7.64 36.56 -4.87
CA ALA A 18 6.69 35.48 -5.16
C ALA A 18 7.05 34.78 -6.48
N ILE A 19 8.13 33.99 -6.45
CA ILE A 19 8.34 32.92 -7.41
C ILE A 19 7.98 31.63 -6.68
N ALA A 20 6.68 31.31 -6.65
CA ALA A 20 6.25 29.95 -6.39
C ALA A 20 6.73 29.11 -7.57
N ALA A 21 7.92 28.51 -7.41
CA ALA A 21 8.33 27.41 -8.26
C ALA A 21 7.40 26.23 -7.94
N GLU A 22 6.47 25.97 -8.83
CA GLU A 22 5.83 24.67 -8.96
C GLU A 22 6.83 23.74 -9.66
N PRO A 23 7.30 22.66 -9.03
CA PRO A 23 7.59 21.45 -9.76
C PRO A 23 6.39 20.51 -9.64
N ALA A 24 5.81 20.27 -10.81
CA ALA A 24 5.24 19.00 -11.25
C ALA A 24 5.29 17.86 -10.22
N ALA A 25 4.09 17.31 -9.97
CA ALA A 25 3.83 15.88 -9.87
C ALA A 25 5.05 14.99 -9.57
N GLU A 26 5.22 14.65 -8.30
CA GLU A 26 5.90 13.41 -7.92
C GLU A 26 4.98 12.64 -6.97
N THR A 27 4.35 11.61 -7.53
CA THR A 27 3.67 10.55 -6.80
C THR A 27 4.68 9.88 -5.88
N THR A 28 4.69 10.26 -4.60
CA THR A 28 5.41 9.53 -3.55
C THR A 28 4.46 9.25 -2.40
N ASP A 29 3.65 8.22 -2.57
CA ASP A 29 3.29 7.33 -1.47
C ASP A 29 4.41 6.27 -1.47
N PRO A 30 5.30 6.22 -0.47
CA PRO A 30 5.09 5.24 0.58
C PRO A 30 5.71 5.66 1.93
N SER A 31 4.90 5.70 2.99
CA SER A 31 5.29 5.13 4.28
C SER A 31 4.15 5.26 5.28
N PRO A 32 3.55 4.15 5.74
CA PRO A 32 2.77 4.21 6.97
C PRO A 32 3.67 4.71 8.10
N PRO A 33 3.15 5.54 9.03
CA PRO A 33 3.94 6.05 10.14
C PRO A 33 4.53 4.85 10.88
N ALA A 34 5.81 4.96 11.21
CA ALA A 34 6.50 4.05 12.10
C ALA A 34 5.62 3.78 13.32
N VAL A 35 4.98 2.61 13.34
CA VAL A 35 4.36 2.06 14.53
C VAL A 35 5.53 1.73 15.46
N TYR A 36 5.71 2.58 16.45
CA TYR A 36 6.62 2.36 17.56
C TYR A 36 6.15 1.09 18.28
N PHE A 37 6.83 -0.02 18.02
CA PHE A 37 6.69 -1.26 18.79
C PHE A 37 7.34 -1.05 20.16
N ALA A 38 6.65 -0.36 21.07
CA ALA A 38 7.10 -0.17 22.45
C ALA A 38 6.17 -0.82 23.49
N ASP A 39 5.19 -1.62 23.07
CA ASP A 39 4.29 -2.37 23.98
C ASP A 39 4.16 -3.84 23.58
N LEU A 40 5.24 -4.44 23.06
CA LEU A 40 5.25 -5.85 22.70
C LEU A 40 5.67 -6.74 23.88
N GLU A 41 4.97 -6.70 25.02
CA GLU A 41 5.24 -7.67 26.09
C GLU A 41 4.10 -7.98 27.10
N ALA A 42 2.88 -7.42 27.00
CA ALA A 42 1.86 -7.63 28.05
C ALA A 42 0.48 -8.17 27.62
N SER A 43 0.18 -8.39 26.34
CA SER A 43 -1.09 -9.03 25.98
C SER A 43 -1.02 -9.79 24.65
N VAL A 44 -0.39 -10.96 24.67
CA VAL A 44 -0.82 -12.06 23.82
C VAL A 44 -2.14 -12.57 24.39
N ALA A 45 -3.20 -11.79 24.19
CA ALA A 45 -4.54 -12.33 24.13
C ALA A 45 -4.72 -12.86 22.70
N CYS A 46 -5.36 -14.01 22.55
CA CYS A 46 -5.75 -14.53 21.25
C CYS A 46 -6.80 -13.60 20.65
N ASP A 47 -6.38 -12.48 20.05
CA ASP A 47 -7.27 -11.58 19.34
C ASP A 47 -7.80 -12.29 18.08
N PRO A 48 -9.11 -12.54 17.95
CA PRO A 48 -9.68 -13.00 16.71
C PRO A 48 -9.61 -11.85 15.72
N VAL A 49 -8.71 -11.96 14.74
CA VAL A 49 -8.65 -11.03 13.60
C VAL A 49 -10.04 -10.98 12.97
N THR A 50 -10.68 -9.81 13.00
CA THR A 50 -11.91 -9.55 12.26
C THR A 50 -11.62 -9.68 10.76
N LEU A 51 -12.22 -10.69 10.12
CA LEU A 51 -12.04 -11.10 8.72
C LEU A 51 -12.51 -10.07 7.66
N ASP A 52 -12.87 -8.85 8.05
CA ASP A 52 -13.53 -7.90 7.16
C ASP A 52 -12.58 -6.85 6.50
N ALA A 53 -11.28 -6.88 6.79
CA ALA A 53 -10.35 -5.84 6.32
C ALA A 53 -8.97 -6.34 5.88
N MET A 54 -8.85 -7.57 5.38
CA MET A 54 -7.64 -8.03 4.69
C MET A 54 -7.94 -8.15 3.20
N PRO A 55 -7.19 -7.44 2.32
CA PRO A 55 -7.26 -7.77 0.91
C PRO A 55 -6.84 -9.24 0.75
N ASP A 56 -7.48 -9.96 -0.17
CA ASP A 56 -7.22 -11.37 -0.53
C ASP A 56 -5.74 -11.71 -0.86
N GLU A 57 -4.86 -10.72 -0.72
CA GLU A 57 -3.43 -10.71 -1.02
C GLU A 57 -2.54 -10.84 0.24
N VAL A 58 -3.10 -10.71 1.46
CA VAL A 58 -2.36 -11.01 2.70
C VAL A 58 -2.46 -12.50 3.02
N ILE A 59 -1.70 -13.28 2.24
CA ILE A 59 -0.96 -14.47 2.67
C ILE A 59 -1.75 -15.45 3.54
N LEU A 60 -2.19 -16.54 2.90
CA LEU A 60 -2.35 -17.83 3.57
C LEU A 60 -1.02 -18.23 4.21
N ALA A 61 -0.76 -17.72 5.40
CA ALA A 61 0.29 -18.21 6.25
C ALA A 61 -0.14 -19.64 6.63
N GLN A 62 0.39 -20.61 5.87
CA GLN A 62 0.49 -22.06 6.14
C GLN A 62 -0.48 -23.01 5.41
N GLY A 63 -1.30 -22.57 4.46
CA GLY A 63 -2.26 -23.47 3.82
C GLY A 63 -2.61 -23.20 2.37
N CYS A 64 -3.23 -24.19 1.74
CA CYS A 64 -3.87 -24.07 0.43
C CYS A 64 -5.27 -23.48 0.62
N CYS A 65 -5.67 -22.49 -0.18
CA CYS A 65 -7.02 -21.92 -0.08
C CYS A 65 -8.09 -22.93 -0.51
N ARG A 66 -7.68 -23.92 -1.30
CA ARG A 66 -8.52 -25.00 -1.81
C ARG A 66 -7.69 -26.25 -2.03
N VAL A 67 -8.19 -27.41 -1.61
CA VAL A 67 -7.54 -28.71 -1.85
C VAL A 67 -8.37 -29.53 -2.83
N CYS A 68 -7.74 -29.93 -3.93
CA CYS A 68 -8.35 -30.66 -5.02
C CYS A 68 -8.15 -32.17 -4.84
N ARG A 69 -9.17 -32.87 -4.32
CA ARG A 69 -9.15 -34.34 -4.14
C ARG A 69 -9.57 -35.09 -5.41
N THR A 70 -10.70 -34.71 -5.99
CA THR A 70 -11.26 -35.35 -7.19
C THR A 70 -10.58 -34.88 -8.49
N GLY A 71 -9.98 -33.69 -8.47
CA GLY A 71 -9.34 -33.05 -9.61
C GLY A 71 -7.87 -32.71 -9.38
N LYS A 72 -7.34 -31.77 -10.16
CA LYS A 72 -6.02 -31.16 -9.93
C LYS A 72 -6.14 -29.65 -9.78
N ALA A 73 -5.19 -29.05 -9.06
CA ALA A 73 -5.10 -27.62 -8.88
C ALA A 73 -4.73 -26.90 -10.18
N CYS A 74 -5.36 -25.74 -10.41
CA CYS A 74 -5.05 -24.81 -11.49
C CYS A 74 -5.45 -23.40 -11.04
N GLY A 75 -4.45 -22.52 -10.83
CA GLY A 75 -4.67 -21.20 -10.21
C GLY A 75 -5.36 -21.31 -8.85
N ASN A 76 -6.57 -20.74 -8.75
CA ASN A 76 -7.40 -20.76 -7.53
C ASN A 76 -8.55 -21.80 -7.61
N SER A 77 -8.54 -22.67 -8.62
CA SER A 77 -9.62 -23.62 -8.92
C SER A 77 -9.15 -25.07 -8.99
N CYS A 78 -10.11 -25.99 -8.92
CA CYS A 78 -9.88 -27.42 -9.18
C CYS A 78 -10.47 -27.77 -10.55
N ILE A 79 -9.65 -28.36 -11.43
CA ILE A 79 -10.06 -28.80 -12.76
C ILE A 79 -9.95 -30.33 -12.88
N ASN A 80 -10.52 -30.91 -13.93
CA ASN A 80 -10.33 -32.33 -14.23
C ASN A 80 -8.84 -32.64 -14.46
N ARG A 81 -8.38 -33.81 -13.99
CA ARG A 81 -7.00 -34.28 -14.16
C ARG A 81 -6.57 -34.37 -15.63
N SER A 82 -7.51 -34.58 -16.56
CA SER A 82 -7.24 -34.64 -18.00
C SER A 82 -7.08 -33.28 -18.68
N TYR A 83 -7.50 -32.17 -18.08
CA TYR A 83 -7.46 -30.84 -18.72
C TYR A 83 -6.12 -30.14 -18.53
N THR A 84 -5.65 -29.40 -19.53
CA THR A 84 -4.42 -28.60 -19.40
C THR A 84 -4.70 -27.30 -18.66
N CYS A 85 -3.86 -26.97 -17.67
CA CYS A 85 -3.97 -25.71 -16.96
C CYS A 85 -3.28 -24.60 -17.76
N HIS A 86 -4.00 -23.50 -17.99
CA HIS A 86 -3.48 -22.30 -18.64
C HIS A 86 -3.47 -21.09 -17.70
N GLN A 87 -3.88 -21.28 -16.44
CA GLN A 87 -3.85 -20.25 -15.43
C GLN A 87 -2.46 -20.16 -14.80
N PRO A 88 -2.05 -18.96 -14.38
CA PRO A 88 -0.86 -18.81 -13.56
C PRO A 88 -1.01 -19.60 -12.25
N PRO A 89 0.10 -19.85 -11.53
CA PRO A 89 0.05 -20.41 -10.19
C PRO A 89 -0.89 -19.62 -9.28
N GLY A 90 -1.61 -20.32 -8.40
CA GLY A 90 -2.50 -19.72 -7.42
C GLY A 90 -2.56 -20.56 -6.16
N CYS A 91 -3.57 -20.34 -5.32
CA CYS A 91 -3.62 -20.90 -3.97
C CYS A 91 -4.24 -22.31 -3.87
N ALA A 92 -4.73 -22.88 -4.98
CA ALA A 92 -5.24 -24.25 -4.99
C ALA A 92 -4.10 -25.28 -4.97
N CYS A 93 -4.29 -26.38 -4.25
CA CYS A 93 -3.31 -27.47 -4.16
C CYS A 93 -3.94 -28.83 -4.47
N ASN A 94 -3.08 -29.79 -4.84
CA ASN A 94 -3.47 -31.19 -4.94
C ASN A 94 -3.47 -31.82 -3.54
N GLY A 95 -4.41 -32.72 -3.27
CA GLY A 95 -4.44 -33.51 -2.03
C GLY A 95 -5.18 -34.83 -2.18
#